data_AF-A0A9D5VQP0-F1
#
_entry.id   AF-A0A9D5VQP0-F1
#
_cell.length_a   1.000
_cell.length_b   1.000
_cell.length_c   1.000
_cell.angle_alpha   90.00
_cell.angle_beta   90.00
_cell.angle_gamma   90.00
#
_symmetry.space_group_name_H-M   'P 1'
#
loop_
_entity.id
_entity.type
_entity.pdbx_description
1 polymer ?
#
loop_
_entity_poly.entity_id
_entity_poly.type
_entity_poly.pdbx_seq_one_letter_code
_entity_poly.pdbx_strand_id
1 'polypeptide(L)'
;MRQKLEAEISQTHITSWRMIDFANEYLSYSKERFAKKTFEEKRSAFAKLLKSVTPEMSVSDLNPSLTLTHLRKQDKGRSGNAANKDRKNLGAAWRWAQKYLQGFPLDINPFLVIEKFPEQRLPRYVPPEEDFWPVYEVANGQDKVMLLSFLHLAARRNEIFSLTWDDIDFGNRRIRLWTKKRESGNQEYDWLPMTSELFNTLMRWQEERPIKDVRNVFVCLDAIACNDELNGQPFKYRQHFMKRICMKAGVKHFGFHAIRHLTASILYREGHPVSLIQAVLRHKNPNTTSRYLRSIGLEQVRSGLEEGLKGRYKNI
;
A
#
# COMPACT_ATOMS: atom_id res chain seq x y z
N MET A 1 46.63 39.98 -5.83
CA MET A 1 45.16 40.04 -5.65
C MET A 1 44.49 38.76 -6.15
N ARG A 2 44.76 38.30 -7.39
CA ARG A 2 44.24 37.03 -7.95
C ARG A 2 44.60 35.77 -7.15
N GLN A 3 45.86 35.62 -6.71
CA GLN A 3 46.28 34.50 -5.85
C GLN A 3 45.72 34.56 -4.42
N LYS A 4 45.41 35.76 -3.91
CA LYS A 4 44.71 35.92 -2.62
C LYS A 4 43.23 35.57 -2.74
N LEU A 5 42.61 35.92 -3.88
CA LEU A 5 41.24 35.53 -4.21
C LEU A 5 41.13 34.02 -4.47
N GLU A 6 42.11 33.40 -5.12
CA GLU A 6 42.19 31.94 -5.32
C GLU A 6 42.45 31.21 -4.00
N ALA A 7 43.24 31.78 -3.08
CA ALA A 7 43.43 31.23 -1.74
C ALA A 7 42.20 31.41 -0.83
N GLU A 8 41.46 32.52 -0.95
CA GLU A 8 40.18 32.74 -0.26
C GLU A 8 39.06 31.86 -0.83
N ILE A 9 39.05 31.61 -2.15
CA ILE A 9 38.15 30.62 -2.78
C ILE A 9 38.58 29.19 -2.42
N SER A 10 39.87 28.92 -2.25
CA SER A 10 40.38 27.62 -1.77
C SER A 10 40.19 27.41 -0.25
N GLN A 11 39.82 28.46 0.49
CA GLN A 11 39.36 28.42 1.89
C GLN A 11 37.83 28.48 2.00
N THR A 12 37.11 28.14 0.94
CA THR A 12 35.71 27.76 1.09
C THR A 12 35.69 26.51 1.96
N HIS A 13 35.33 26.66 3.24
CA HIS A 13 35.05 25.55 4.14
C HIS A 13 34.32 24.47 3.35
N ILE A 14 34.95 23.32 3.14
CA ILE A 14 34.20 22.10 2.81
C ILE A 14 33.38 21.87 4.07
N THR A 15 32.17 22.42 4.11
CA THR A 15 31.24 22.21 5.20
C THR A 15 30.96 20.72 5.20
N SER A 16 31.68 19.99 6.05
CA SER A 16 31.46 18.57 6.23
C SER A 16 30.05 18.42 6.78
N TRP A 17 29.15 17.88 5.96
CA TRP A 17 27.78 17.65 6.37
C TRP A 17 27.77 16.72 7.58
N ARG A 18 27.07 17.10 8.66
CA ARG A 18 26.82 16.19 9.78
C ARG A 18 25.60 15.33 9.48
N MET A 19 25.57 14.13 10.06
CA MET A 19 24.45 13.19 9.89
C MET A 19 23.11 13.81 10.31
N ILE A 20 23.09 14.64 11.36
CA ILE A 20 21.89 15.34 11.80
C ILE A 20 21.41 16.41 10.81
N ASP A 21 22.32 17.17 10.21
CA ASP A 21 21.98 18.22 9.25
C ASP A 21 21.42 17.59 7.96
N PHE A 22 22.07 16.52 7.47
CA PHE A 22 21.55 15.71 6.36
C PHE A 22 20.15 15.17 6.64
N ALA A 23 19.92 14.62 7.85
CA ALA A 23 18.62 14.10 8.23
C ALA A 23 17.56 15.22 8.25
N ASN A 24 17.87 16.37 8.83
CA ASN A 24 16.94 17.51 8.94
C ASN A 24 16.54 18.05 7.57
N GLU A 25 17.51 18.30 6.69
CA GLU A 25 17.26 18.77 5.32
C GLU A 25 16.35 17.81 4.54
N TYR A 26 16.68 16.52 4.54
CA TYR A 26 15.89 15.54 3.82
C TYR A 26 14.49 15.35 4.42
N LEU A 27 14.36 15.40 5.74
CA LEU A 27 13.07 15.24 6.42
C LEU A 27 12.18 16.47 6.24
N SER A 28 12.75 17.68 6.16
CA SER A 28 12.04 18.90 5.79
C SER A 28 11.43 18.77 4.40
N TYR A 29 12.25 18.47 3.39
CA TYR A 29 11.80 18.19 2.02
C TYR A 29 10.75 17.06 1.98
N SER A 30 10.98 15.99 2.74
CA SER A 30 10.09 14.83 2.73
C SER A 30 8.72 15.11 3.33
N LYS A 31 8.62 16.03 4.31
CA LYS A 31 7.38 16.41 4.98
C LYS A 31 6.43 17.13 4.02
N GLU A 32 6.97 17.96 3.14
CA GLU A 32 6.22 18.70 2.13
C GLU A 32 5.84 17.82 0.94
N ARG A 33 6.75 16.94 0.52
CA ARG A 33 6.59 16.19 -0.73
C ARG A 33 5.76 14.91 -0.61
N PHE A 34 5.82 14.21 0.53
CA PHE A 34 5.25 12.88 0.68
C PHE A 34 4.05 12.83 1.63
N ALA A 35 3.18 11.83 1.41
CA ALA A 35 2.09 11.55 2.33
C ALA A 35 2.60 11.26 3.76
N LYS A 36 1.83 11.65 4.78
CA LYS A 36 2.16 11.53 6.21
C LYS A 36 2.80 10.19 6.57
N LYS A 37 2.19 9.07 6.14
CA LYS A 37 2.72 7.72 6.41
C LYS A 37 4.12 7.49 5.84
N THR A 38 4.37 7.94 4.61
CA THR A 38 5.68 7.80 3.96
C THR A 38 6.72 8.69 4.64
N PHE A 39 6.34 9.90 5.04
CA PHE A 39 7.19 10.76 5.85
C PHE A 39 7.55 10.11 7.20
N GLU A 40 6.57 9.57 7.93
CA GLU A 40 6.80 8.88 9.20
C GLU A 40 7.74 7.66 9.05
N GLU A 41 7.62 6.91 7.96
CA GLU A 41 8.52 5.80 7.65
C GLU A 41 9.96 6.28 7.40
N LYS A 42 10.15 7.39 6.68
CA LYS A 42 11.47 8.00 6.44
C LYS A 42 12.08 8.55 7.73
N ARG A 43 11.29 9.29 8.52
CA ARG A 43 11.68 9.80 9.84
C ARG A 43 12.09 8.67 10.78
N SER A 44 11.32 7.58 10.82
CA SER A 44 11.65 6.39 11.61
C SER A 44 12.95 5.73 11.18
N ALA A 45 13.29 5.72 9.88
CA ALA A 45 14.56 5.19 9.40
C ALA A 45 15.74 6.04 9.90
N PHE A 46 15.66 7.37 9.75
CA PHE A 46 16.69 8.28 10.27
C PHE A 46 16.85 8.21 11.79
N ALA A 47 15.74 8.20 12.53
CA ALA A 47 15.79 8.09 13.99
C ALA A 47 16.48 6.82 14.49
N LYS A 48 16.43 5.72 13.73
CA LYS A 48 17.15 4.48 14.06
C LYS A 48 18.62 4.56 13.65
N LEU A 49 18.91 5.17 12.50
CA LEU A 49 20.27 5.38 12.02
C LEU A 49 21.06 6.26 13.00
N LEU A 50 20.53 7.42 13.38
CA LEU A 50 21.15 8.38 14.31
C LEU A 50 21.29 7.86 15.77
N LYS A 51 20.70 6.71 16.08
CA LYS A 51 20.97 5.98 17.33
C LYS A 51 22.12 4.98 17.20
N SER A 52 22.47 4.62 15.98
CA SER A 52 23.53 3.65 15.66
C SER A 52 24.82 4.34 15.22
N VAL A 53 24.71 5.54 14.67
CA VAL A 53 25.81 6.47 14.40
C VAL A 53 25.58 7.73 15.25
N THR A 54 26.63 8.47 15.59
CA THR A 54 26.46 9.73 16.33
C THR A 54 25.85 10.81 15.43
N PRO A 55 24.89 11.62 15.91
CA PRO A 55 24.30 12.72 15.13
C PRO A 55 25.33 13.71 14.56
N GLU A 56 26.44 13.90 15.28
CA GLU A 56 27.53 14.81 14.96
C GLU A 56 28.56 14.21 13.97
N MET A 57 28.45 12.91 13.68
CA MET A 57 29.33 12.23 12.72
C MET A 57 29.29 12.95 11.37
N SER A 58 30.45 13.10 10.75
CA SER A 58 30.59 13.56 9.37
C SER A 58 29.95 12.53 8.43
N VAL A 59 29.15 12.99 7.48
CA VAL A 59 28.53 12.16 6.44
C VAL A 59 29.61 11.41 5.64
N SER A 60 30.78 12.00 5.45
CA SER A 60 31.90 11.37 4.74
C SER A 60 32.48 10.16 5.48
N ASP A 61 32.29 10.07 6.80
CA ASP A 61 32.74 8.94 7.60
C ASP A 61 31.77 7.74 7.53
N LEU A 62 30.57 7.96 6.99
CA LEU A 62 29.55 6.93 6.85
C LEU A 62 29.89 5.95 5.71
N ASN A 63 30.58 4.88 6.07
CA ASN A 63 31.00 3.84 5.12
C ASN A 63 30.06 2.60 5.11
N PRO A 64 30.19 1.71 4.09
CA PRO A 64 29.37 0.50 3.98
C PRO A 64 29.44 -0.46 5.19
N SER A 65 30.53 -0.46 5.96
CA SER A 65 30.65 -1.33 7.15
C SER A 65 29.73 -0.87 8.29
N LEU A 66 29.68 0.45 8.53
CA LEU A 66 28.76 1.05 9.51
C LEU A 66 27.30 0.87 9.09
N THR A 67 26.98 1.11 7.81
CA THR A 67 25.61 0.91 7.32
C THR A 67 25.19 -0.56 7.37
N LEU A 68 26.08 -1.50 7.03
CA LEU A 68 25.83 -2.93 7.17
C LEU A 68 25.55 -3.32 8.62
N THR A 69 26.36 -2.82 9.55
CA THR A 69 26.19 -3.06 11.00
C THR A 69 24.84 -2.54 11.49
N HIS A 70 24.47 -1.32 11.10
CA HIS A 70 23.16 -0.74 11.41
C HIS A 70 22.01 -1.58 10.84
N LEU A 71 22.07 -1.94 9.55
CA LEU A 71 20.99 -2.68 8.89
C LEU A 71 20.87 -4.12 9.41
N ARG A 72 21.98 -4.78 9.77
CA ARG A 72 21.98 -6.08 10.47
C ARG A 72 21.28 -5.99 11.82
N LYS A 73 21.44 -4.90 12.57
CA LYS A 73 20.69 -4.66 13.81
C LYS A 73 19.18 -4.56 13.54
N GLN A 74 18.77 -3.92 12.44
CA GLN A 74 17.36 -3.85 12.05
C GLN A 74 16.80 -5.19 11.60
N ASP A 75 17.60 -6.00 10.92
CA ASP A 75 17.22 -7.34 10.48
C ASP A 75 16.95 -8.25 11.68
N LYS A 76 17.95 -8.38 12.58
CA LYS A 76 17.85 -9.21 13.79
C LYS A 76 16.80 -8.73 14.78
N GLY A 77 16.63 -7.42 14.93
CA GLY A 77 15.69 -6.84 15.90
C GLY A 77 14.25 -6.72 15.39
N ARG A 78 14.01 -6.78 14.07
CA ARG A 78 12.67 -6.57 13.48
C ARG A 78 12.35 -7.58 12.39
N SER A 79 13.07 -7.56 11.26
CA SER A 79 12.98 -8.51 10.15
C SER A 79 13.77 -8.01 8.94
N GLY A 80 14.12 -8.92 8.03
CA GLY A 80 14.77 -8.55 6.77
C GLY A 80 13.96 -7.57 5.92
N ASN A 81 12.64 -7.70 5.86
CA ASN A 81 11.79 -6.72 5.16
C ASN A 81 11.84 -5.32 5.82
N ALA A 82 11.91 -5.26 7.15
CA ALA A 82 12.06 -4.01 7.86
C ALA A 82 13.43 -3.36 7.58
N ALA A 83 14.51 -4.14 7.61
CA ALA A 83 15.86 -3.68 7.25
C ALA A 83 15.92 -3.21 5.79
N ASN A 84 15.34 -3.97 4.86
CA ASN A 84 15.26 -3.61 3.44
C ASN A 84 14.49 -2.30 3.20
N LYS A 85 13.44 -2.05 4.01
CA LYS A 85 12.67 -0.81 3.93
C LYS A 85 13.46 0.40 4.43
N ASP A 86 14.17 0.25 5.56
CA ASP A 86 15.05 1.29 6.09
C ASP A 86 16.20 1.58 5.09
N ARG A 87 16.86 0.53 4.58
CA ARG A 87 17.86 0.58 3.49
C ARG A 87 17.36 1.37 2.28
N LYS A 88 16.15 1.08 1.80
CA LYS A 88 15.56 1.79 0.64
C LYS A 88 15.31 3.27 0.96
N ASN A 89 14.78 3.58 2.14
CA ASN A 89 14.46 4.96 2.53
C ASN A 89 15.73 5.80 2.71
N LEU A 90 16.73 5.28 3.42
CA LEU A 90 18.01 5.96 3.63
C LEU A 90 18.80 6.10 2.32
N GLY A 91 18.77 5.06 1.47
CA GLY A 91 19.35 5.13 0.14
C GLY A 91 18.71 6.18 -0.76
N ALA A 92 17.38 6.34 -0.70
CA ALA A 92 16.68 7.40 -1.41
C ALA A 92 17.02 8.80 -0.86
N ALA A 93 17.24 8.92 0.44
CA ALA A 93 17.68 10.17 1.06
C ALA A 93 19.09 10.56 0.59
N TRP A 94 20.01 9.61 0.56
CA TRP A 94 21.37 9.83 0.09
C TRP A 94 21.39 10.29 -1.38
N ARG A 95 20.64 9.63 -2.27
CA ARG A 95 20.53 10.05 -3.67
C ARG A 95 19.93 11.45 -3.83
N TRP A 96 18.98 11.82 -2.98
CA TRP A 96 18.43 13.17 -2.97
C TRP A 96 19.50 14.18 -2.54
N ALA A 97 20.25 13.89 -1.47
CA ALA A 97 21.29 14.76 -0.98
C ALA A 97 22.40 14.98 -2.02
N GLN A 98 22.86 13.92 -2.68
CA GLN A 98 23.81 14.00 -3.80
C GLN A 98 23.37 14.92 -4.94
N LYS A 99 22.05 15.05 -5.14
CA LYS A 99 21.49 15.86 -6.22
C LYS A 99 21.26 17.32 -5.82
N TYR A 100 20.95 17.59 -4.55
CA TYR A 100 20.39 18.87 -4.12
C TYR A 100 21.17 19.59 -3.03
N LEU A 101 22.05 18.90 -2.29
CA LEU A 101 22.86 19.51 -1.23
C LEU A 101 24.25 19.84 -1.76
N GLN A 102 24.60 21.13 -1.74
CA GLN A 102 25.94 21.59 -2.15
C GLN A 102 27.00 21.02 -1.22
N GLY A 103 28.10 20.52 -1.80
CA GLY A 103 29.20 19.92 -1.04
C GLY A 103 28.89 18.56 -0.40
N PHE A 104 27.75 17.94 -0.72
CA PHE A 104 27.44 16.59 -0.24
C PHE A 104 28.28 15.53 -1.01
N PRO A 105 28.78 14.48 -0.33
CA PRO A 105 29.64 13.47 -0.98
C PRO A 105 28.99 12.78 -2.18
N LEU A 106 29.70 12.74 -3.31
CA LEU A 106 29.26 12.07 -4.54
C LEU A 106 29.66 10.59 -4.62
N ASP A 107 30.21 10.04 -3.53
CA ASP A 107 30.63 8.64 -3.43
C ASP A 107 29.48 7.65 -3.58
N ILE A 108 29.84 6.36 -3.65
CA ILE A 108 28.88 5.27 -3.72
C ILE A 108 27.89 5.35 -2.55
N ASN A 109 26.60 5.23 -2.85
CA ASN A 109 25.54 5.23 -1.85
C ASN A 109 25.74 4.11 -0.81
N PRO A 110 26.06 4.45 0.45
CA PRO A 110 26.53 3.47 1.43
C PRO A 110 25.39 2.55 1.92
N PHE A 111 24.13 2.88 1.63
CA PHE A 111 22.98 2.03 1.93
C PHE A 111 22.63 1.09 0.77
N LEU A 112 22.71 1.58 -0.46
CA LEU A 112 22.26 0.81 -1.63
C LEU A 112 23.32 -0.15 -2.18
N VAL A 113 24.58 -0.02 -1.77
CA VAL A 113 25.64 -1.02 -2.01
C VAL A 113 25.42 -2.29 -1.18
N ILE A 114 24.76 -2.20 -0.03
CA ILE A 114 24.45 -3.36 0.81
C ILE A 114 23.43 -4.24 0.11
N GLU A 115 23.62 -5.55 0.10
CA GLU A 115 22.65 -6.49 -0.45
C GLU A 115 21.34 -6.48 0.35
N LYS A 116 20.26 -7.00 -0.24
CA LYS A 116 18.99 -7.12 0.47
C LYS A 116 19.08 -8.25 1.48
N PHE A 117 18.53 -8.02 2.67
CA PHE A 117 18.38 -9.04 3.69
C PHE A 117 17.30 -10.05 3.27
N PRO A 118 17.49 -11.35 3.54
CA PRO A 118 16.47 -12.36 3.31
C PRO A 118 15.15 -11.97 3.99
N GLU A 119 14.05 -12.06 3.26
CA GLU A 119 12.72 -11.79 3.80
C GLU A 119 11.78 -12.95 3.51
N GLN A 120 11.17 -13.50 4.55
CA GLN A 120 10.09 -14.46 4.39
C GLN A 120 8.80 -13.71 4.13
N ARG A 121 8.24 -13.88 2.93
CA ARG A 121 6.92 -13.36 2.60
C ARG A 121 5.91 -14.50 2.67
N LEU A 122 5.11 -14.52 3.74
CA LEU A 122 3.95 -15.41 3.77
C LEU A 122 2.93 -14.98 2.70
N PRO A 123 2.37 -15.93 1.93
CA PRO A 123 1.27 -15.62 1.05
C PRO A 123 0.13 -15.01 1.86
N ARG A 124 -0.49 -13.95 1.33
CA ARG A 124 -1.68 -13.39 1.96
C ARG A 124 -2.83 -14.36 1.73
N TYR A 125 -3.58 -14.64 2.79
CA TYR A 125 -4.83 -15.37 2.68
C TYR A 125 -5.80 -14.61 1.78
N VAL A 126 -6.32 -15.31 0.77
CA VAL A 126 -7.41 -14.86 -0.09
C VAL A 126 -8.63 -15.70 0.32
N PRO A 127 -9.72 -15.08 0.77
CA PRO A 127 -10.91 -15.84 1.14
C PRO A 127 -11.45 -16.53 -0.11
N PRO A 128 -11.95 -17.77 -0.01
CA PRO A 128 -12.80 -18.35 -1.03
C PRO A 128 -14.17 -17.66 -1.04
N GLU A 129 -14.98 -17.92 -2.07
CA GLU A 129 -16.34 -17.36 -2.18
C GLU A 129 -17.24 -17.81 -1.02
N GLU A 130 -17.08 -19.07 -0.60
CA GLU A 130 -17.77 -19.66 0.56
C GLU A 130 -17.52 -18.91 1.88
N ASP A 131 -16.42 -18.15 2.00
CA ASP A 131 -16.16 -17.30 3.17
C ASP A 131 -16.72 -15.89 2.99
N PHE A 132 -16.83 -15.40 1.74
CA PHE A 132 -17.31 -14.06 1.46
C PHE A 132 -18.83 -13.93 1.61
N TRP A 133 -19.59 -14.89 1.07
CA TRP A 133 -21.05 -14.81 1.06
C TRP A 133 -21.67 -14.83 2.48
N PRO A 134 -21.23 -15.66 3.43
CA PRO A 134 -21.69 -15.56 4.82
C PRO A 134 -21.42 -14.19 5.45
N VAL A 135 -20.26 -13.57 5.16
CA VAL A 135 -19.94 -12.21 5.62
C VAL A 135 -20.86 -11.17 5.00
N TYR A 136 -21.16 -11.31 3.72
CA TYR A 136 -22.11 -10.45 3.02
C TYR A 136 -23.54 -10.58 3.59
N GLU A 137 -23.97 -11.79 3.94
CA GLU A 137 -25.32 -12.02 4.48
C GLU A 137 -25.53 -11.48 5.89
N VAL A 138 -24.51 -11.54 6.76
CA VAL A 138 -24.62 -10.97 8.11
C VAL A 138 -24.46 -9.44 8.15
N ALA A 139 -24.03 -8.83 7.05
CA ALA A 139 -23.92 -7.38 6.86
C ALA A 139 -25.30 -6.78 6.55
N ASN A 140 -25.53 -5.56 7.02
CA ASN A 140 -26.81 -4.88 6.88
C ASN A 140 -26.63 -3.46 6.30
N GLY A 141 -27.68 -2.95 5.65
CA GLY A 141 -27.72 -1.58 5.13
C GLY A 141 -26.48 -1.21 4.33
N GLN A 142 -25.86 -0.10 4.69
CA GLN A 142 -24.67 0.43 4.01
C GLN A 142 -23.52 -0.58 3.89
N ASP A 143 -23.32 -1.43 4.91
CA ASP A 143 -22.19 -2.35 4.93
C ASP A 143 -22.32 -3.44 3.87
N LYS A 144 -23.54 -3.90 3.62
CA LYS A 144 -23.85 -4.87 2.57
C LYS A 144 -23.54 -4.28 1.19
N VAL A 145 -24.00 -3.05 0.93
CA VAL A 145 -23.72 -2.30 -0.30
C VAL A 145 -22.22 -2.05 -0.49
N MET A 146 -21.50 -1.74 0.59
CA MET A 146 -20.06 -1.49 0.56
C MET A 146 -19.28 -2.76 0.22
N LEU A 147 -19.62 -3.90 0.81
CA LEU A 147 -18.97 -5.19 0.53
C LEU A 147 -19.18 -5.61 -0.93
N LEU A 148 -20.40 -5.44 -1.45
CA LEU A 148 -20.70 -5.68 -2.87
C LEU A 148 -19.85 -4.76 -3.77
N SER A 149 -19.76 -3.48 -3.43
CA SER A 149 -18.94 -2.51 -4.16
C SER A 149 -17.46 -2.93 -4.18
N PHE A 150 -16.93 -3.47 -3.08
CA PHE A 150 -15.57 -4.02 -3.05
C PHE A 150 -15.36 -5.18 -4.01
N LEU A 151 -16.33 -6.12 -4.06
CA LEU A 151 -16.27 -7.31 -4.90
C LEU A 151 -16.34 -6.95 -6.39
N HIS A 152 -17.34 -6.18 -6.80
CA HIS A 152 -17.58 -5.85 -8.22
C HIS A 152 -16.53 -4.92 -8.81
N LEU A 153 -15.95 -4.01 -8.02
CA LEU A 153 -14.96 -3.03 -8.49
C LEU A 153 -13.51 -3.46 -8.25
N ALA A 154 -13.32 -4.62 -7.61
CA ALA A 154 -12.04 -5.08 -7.09
C ALA A 154 -11.27 -3.94 -6.37
N ALA A 155 -11.97 -3.12 -5.60
CA ALA A 155 -11.47 -1.80 -5.21
C ALA A 155 -10.47 -1.83 -4.06
N ARG A 156 -9.56 -0.86 -4.03
CA ARG A 156 -8.73 -0.63 -2.84
C ARG A 156 -9.59 0.02 -1.77
N ARG A 157 -9.33 -0.29 -0.49
CA ARG A 157 -10.08 0.26 0.66
C ARG A 157 -10.35 1.76 0.56
N ASN A 158 -9.31 2.55 0.34
CA ASN A 158 -9.44 4.00 0.30
C ASN A 158 -10.20 4.50 -0.94
N GLU A 159 -10.27 3.73 -2.03
CA GLU A 159 -11.04 4.11 -3.22
C GLU A 159 -12.55 4.07 -2.91
N ILE A 160 -13.02 3.04 -2.20
CA ILE A 160 -14.41 2.94 -1.75
C ILE A 160 -14.72 3.95 -0.65
N PHE A 161 -13.81 4.13 0.31
CA PHE A 161 -14.04 5.05 1.44
C PHE A 161 -14.12 6.52 1.01
N SER A 162 -13.45 6.89 -0.08
CA SER A 162 -13.51 8.24 -0.64
C SER A 162 -14.47 8.37 -1.82
N LEU A 163 -15.23 7.32 -2.16
CA LEU A 163 -16.12 7.34 -3.32
C LEU A 163 -17.23 8.38 -3.10
N THR A 164 -17.48 9.21 -4.11
CA THR A 164 -18.55 10.22 -4.09
C THR A 164 -19.61 9.93 -5.15
N TRP A 165 -20.80 10.49 -4.99
CA TRP A 165 -21.85 10.36 -6.02
C TRP A 165 -21.44 10.98 -7.36
N ASP A 166 -20.60 12.01 -7.35
CA ASP A 166 -20.02 12.61 -8.56
C ASP A 166 -19.03 11.69 -9.29
N ASP A 167 -18.60 10.60 -8.65
CA ASP A 167 -17.79 9.55 -9.27
C ASP A 167 -18.64 8.45 -9.92
N ILE A 168 -19.96 8.45 -9.72
CA ILE A 168 -20.89 7.46 -10.26
C ILE A 168 -21.67 8.07 -11.42
N ASP A 169 -21.45 7.51 -12.61
CA ASP A 169 -22.17 7.88 -13.83
C ASP A 169 -23.18 6.78 -14.12
N PHE A 170 -24.40 6.92 -13.58
CA PHE A 170 -25.49 5.98 -13.79
C PHE A 170 -25.91 5.91 -15.26
N GLY A 171 -25.86 7.04 -15.99
CA GLY A 171 -26.22 7.10 -17.41
C GLY A 171 -25.33 6.21 -18.29
N ASN A 172 -24.01 6.24 -18.06
CA ASN A 172 -23.04 5.41 -18.79
C ASN A 172 -22.64 4.13 -18.05
N ARG A 173 -23.33 3.80 -16.94
CA ARG A 173 -23.07 2.64 -16.07
C ARG A 173 -21.59 2.45 -15.72
N ARG A 174 -20.93 3.51 -15.21
CA ARG A 174 -19.50 3.45 -14.86
C ARG A 174 -19.19 4.21 -13.57
N ILE A 175 -18.11 3.80 -12.91
CA ILE A 175 -17.61 4.39 -11.66
C ILE A 175 -16.15 4.82 -11.82
N ARG A 176 -15.84 6.01 -11.33
CA ARG A 176 -14.50 6.59 -11.29
C ARG A 176 -13.82 6.27 -9.97
N LEU A 177 -12.66 5.60 -10.01
CA LEU A 177 -11.91 5.27 -8.80
C LEU A 177 -10.58 6.03 -8.75
N TRP A 178 -10.46 6.92 -7.76
CA TRP A 178 -9.29 7.78 -7.58
C TRP A 178 -8.15 7.11 -6.80
N THR A 179 -6.92 7.30 -7.25
CA THR A 179 -5.73 6.80 -6.57
C THR A 179 -4.62 7.85 -6.46
N LYS A 180 -3.97 7.89 -5.29
CA LYS A 180 -2.77 8.72 -5.01
C LYS A 180 -1.46 7.91 -5.06
N LYS A 181 -1.49 6.67 -5.56
CA LYS A 181 -0.35 5.73 -5.50
C LYS A 181 0.73 5.95 -6.59
N ARG A 182 0.59 6.97 -7.44
CA ARG A 182 1.43 7.15 -8.63
C ARG A 182 2.66 8.02 -8.27
N GLU A 183 3.78 7.84 -8.98
CA GLU A 183 5.11 8.36 -8.60
C GLU A 183 5.18 9.88 -8.42
N SER A 184 4.36 10.64 -9.14
CA SER A 184 4.25 12.09 -9.01
C SER A 184 3.48 12.54 -7.76
N GLY A 185 2.67 11.67 -7.15
CA GLY A 185 1.72 12.02 -6.10
C GLY A 185 0.43 12.65 -6.62
N ASN A 186 0.26 12.78 -7.93
CA ASN A 186 -0.96 13.31 -8.54
C ASN A 186 -2.14 12.37 -8.30
N GLN A 187 -3.32 12.96 -8.12
CA GLN A 187 -4.57 12.21 -8.15
C GLN A 187 -4.88 11.88 -9.61
N GLU A 188 -4.94 10.59 -9.90
CA GLU A 188 -5.44 10.08 -11.18
C GLU A 188 -6.55 9.08 -10.89
N TYR A 189 -7.44 8.91 -11.86
CA TYR A 189 -8.56 7.98 -11.76
C TYR A 189 -8.57 7.01 -12.93
N ASP A 190 -9.27 5.90 -12.74
CA ASP A 190 -9.62 4.98 -13.82
C ASP A 190 -11.14 4.74 -13.76
N TRP A 191 -11.77 4.65 -14.93
CA TRP A 191 -13.19 4.27 -15.04
C TRP A 191 -13.33 2.75 -15.05
N LEU A 192 -14.34 2.23 -14.33
CA LEU A 192 -14.79 0.86 -14.45
C LEU A 192 -16.27 0.79 -14.82
N PRO A 193 -16.69 -0.15 -15.68
CA PRO A 193 -18.09 -0.43 -15.88
C PRO A 193 -18.73 -1.01 -14.61
N MET A 194 -20.01 -0.73 -14.41
CA MET A 194 -20.83 -1.36 -13.38
C MET A 194 -21.50 -2.61 -13.95
N THR A 195 -21.55 -3.67 -13.15
CA THR A 195 -22.48 -4.77 -13.42
C THR A 195 -23.92 -4.30 -13.15
N SER A 196 -24.91 -4.97 -13.73
CA SER A 196 -26.33 -4.69 -13.47
C SER A 196 -26.67 -4.75 -11.98
N GLU A 197 -26.10 -5.72 -11.26
CA GLU A 197 -26.32 -5.88 -9.82
C GLU A 197 -25.78 -4.71 -8.99
N LEU A 198 -24.55 -4.27 -9.28
CA LEU A 198 -23.96 -3.12 -8.59
C LEU A 198 -24.73 -1.83 -8.90
N PHE A 199 -25.13 -1.65 -10.17
CA PHE A 199 -25.94 -0.51 -10.61
C PHE A 199 -27.26 -0.42 -9.81
N ASN A 200 -28.03 -1.52 -9.79
CA ASN A 200 -29.32 -1.57 -9.09
C ASN A 200 -29.14 -1.34 -7.57
N THR A 201 -28.09 -1.93 -6.99
CA THR A 201 -27.81 -1.80 -5.55
C THR A 201 -27.43 -0.37 -5.19
N LEU A 202 -26.59 0.30 -5.99
CA LEU A 202 -26.18 1.68 -5.72
C LEU A 202 -27.32 2.68 -5.95
N MET A 203 -28.18 2.45 -6.95
CA MET A 203 -29.39 3.25 -7.15
C MET A 203 -30.31 3.17 -5.92
N ARG A 204 -30.65 1.95 -5.51
CA ARG A 204 -31.48 1.72 -4.32
C ARG A 204 -30.85 2.32 -3.06
N TRP A 205 -29.53 2.16 -2.90
CA TRP A 205 -28.82 2.77 -1.78
C TRP A 205 -28.86 4.31 -1.80
N GLN A 206 -28.79 4.92 -2.97
CA GLN A 206 -28.92 6.38 -3.11
C GLN A 206 -30.26 6.87 -2.56
N GLU A 207 -31.33 6.09 -2.75
CA GLU A 207 -32.69 6.37 -2.28
C GLU A 207 -32.92 6.03 -0.80
N GLU A 208 -32.37 4.92 -0.30
CA GLU A 208 -32.64 4.43 1.07
C GLU A 208 -31.68 4.94 2.14
N ARG A 209 -30.54 5.54 1.76
CA ARG A 209 -29.52 5.96 2.73
C ARG A 209 -30.05 6.98 3.76
N PRO A 210 -29.62 6.88 5.03
CA PRO A 210 -30.16 7.70 6.12
C PRO A 210 -29.70 9.16 6.08
N ILE A 211 -28.53 9.46 5.50
CA ILE A 211 -27.98 10.82 5.42
C ILE A 211 -27.89 11.21 3.95
N LYS A 212 -28.65 12.22 3.52
CA LYS A 212 -28.74 12.64 2.10
C LYS A 212 -27.77 13.74 1.72
N ASP A 213 -27.46 14.65 2.64
CA ASP A 213 -26.70 15.89 2.34
C ASP A 213 -25.17 15.71 2.40
N VAL A 214 -24.66 14.54 1.99
CA VAL A 214 -23.22 14.23 1.98
C VAL A 214 -22.79 13.69 0.63
N ARG A 215 -21.68 14.20 0.08
CA ARG A 215 -21.22 13.79 -1.26
C ARG A 215 -20.72 12.34 -1.29
N ASN A 216 -20.22 11.83 -0.16
CA ASN A 216 -19.70 10.47 -0.08
C ASN A 216 -20.82 9.43 -0.14
N VAL A 217 -20.57 8.34 -0.87
CA VAL A 217 -21.50 7.21 -1.04
C VAL A 217 -21.64 6.44 0.28
N PHE A 218 -20.52 6.31 1.01
CA PHE A 218 -20.42 5.59 2.27
C PHE A 218 -19.87 6.49 3.38
N VAL A 219 -20.57 6.55 4.50
CA VAL A 219 -20.23 7.40 5.66
C VAL A 219 -20.33 6.65 6.96
N CYS A 220 -19.72 7.15 8.03
CA CYS A 220 -19.90 6.59 9.36
C CYS A 220 -21.34 6.82 9.84
N LEU A 221 -22.03 5.75 10.22
CA LEU A 221 -23.43 5.77 10.70
C LEU A 221 -23.59 5.35 12.17
N ASP A 222 -22.52 4.86 12.81
CA ASP A 222 -22.57 4.39 14.19
C ASP A 222 -22.35 5.56 15.16
N ALA A 223 -23.39 6.04 15.84
CA ALA A 223 -23.26 7.03 16.92
C ALA A 223 -22.45 6.51 18.14
N ILE A 224 -22.46 5.19 18.39
CA ILE A 224 -21.79 4.57 19.55
C ILE A 224 -20.32 4.21 19.24
N ALA A 225 -19.98 3.89 17.99
CA ALA A 225 -18.62 3.49 17.59
C ALA A 225 -17.83 4.61 16.89
N CYS A 226 -18.54 5.63 16.39
CA CYS A 226 -17.97 6.84 15.83
C CYS A 226 -18.48 7.95 16.74
N ASN A 227 -17.65 8.42 17.69
CA ASN A 227 -17.87 9.64 18.50
C ASN A 227 -18.75 10.63 17.71
N ASP A 228 -19.86 11.16 18.24
CA ASP A 228 -20.93 11.84 17.47
C ASP A 228 -20.44 12.78 16.35
N GLU A 229 -19.31 13.45 16.55
CA GLU A 229 -18.57 14.26 15.57
C GLU A 229 -18.22 13.57 14.23
N LEU A 230 -18.16 12.24 14.20
CA LEU A 230 -17.81 11.43 13.05
C LEU A 230 -19.05 10.93 12.29
N ASN A 231 -20.26 11.08 12.84
CA ASN A 231 -21.47 10.68 12.14
C ASN A 231 -21.63 11.49 10.84
N GLY A 232 -21.95 10.83 9.73
CA GLY A 232 -22.02 11.45 8.41
C GLY A 232 -20.67 11.79 7.76
N GLN A 233 -19.54 11.57 8.45
CA GLN A 233 -18.21 11.78 7.88
C GLN A 233 -17.75 10.57 7.06
N PRO A 234 -16.91 10.76 6.02
CA PRO A 234 -16.34 9.65 5.26
C PRO A 234 -15.41 8.78 6.12
N PHE A 235 -15.37 7.49 5.82
CA PHE A 235 -14.50 6.56 6.53
C PHE A 235 -13.01 6.91 6.35
N LYS A 236 -12.35 7.31 7.45
CA LYS A 236 -10.87 7.41 7.47
C LYS A 236 -10.24 6.05 7.75
N TYR A 237 -10.79 5.32 8.71
CA TYR A 237 -10.34 4.01 9.14
C TYR A 237 -11.53 3.16 9.57
N ARG A 238 -11.47 1.86 9.26
CA ARG A 238 -12.47 0.89 9.69
C ARG A 238 -11.83 -0.46 10.03
N GLN A 239 -10.75 -0.40 10.81
CA GLN A 239 -9.82 -1.51 10.98
C GLN A 239 -10.41 -2.75 11.67
N HIS A 240 -11.43 -2.58 12.52
CA HIS A 240 -12.05 -3.67 13.25
C HIS A 240 -13.30 -4.24 12.57
N PHE A 241 -13.88 -3.56 11.58
CA PHE A 241 -15.13 -3.99 10.96
C PHE A 241 -15.02 -5.39 10.36
N MET A 242 -14.02 -5.63 9.51
CA MET A 242 -13.84 -6.94 8.88
C MET A 242 -13.61 -8.05 9.90
N LYS A 243 -12.83 -7.79 10.97
CA LYS A 243 -12.64 -8.75 12.06
C LYS A 243 -13.97 -9.11 12.75
N ARG A 244 -14.78 -8.11 13.08
CA ARG A 244 -16.08 -8.33 13.75
C ARG A 244 -17.05 -9.07 12.86
N ILE A 245 -17.16 -8.70 11.59
CA ILE A 245 -18.14 -9.30 10.68
C ILE A 245 -17.76 -10.72 10.25
N CYS A 246 -16.47 -11.00 10.02
CA CYS A 246 -16.00 -12.38 9.80
C CYS A 246 -16.28 -13.28 11.01
N MET A 247 -16.05 -12.76 12.22
CA MET A 247 -16.38 -13.48 13.46
C MET A 247 -17.88 -13.75 13.58
N LYS A 248 -18.73 -12.76 13.28
CA LYS A 248 -20.19 -12.92 13.28
C LYS A 248 -20.65 -13.95 12.23
N ALA A 249 -19.97 -14.03 11.09
CA ALA A 249 -20.26 -14.99 10.03
C ALA A 249 -19.65 -16.38 10.28
N GLY A 250 -18.83 -16.57 11.30
CA GLY A 250 -18.16 -17.84 11.59
C GLY A 250 -17.05 -18.23 10.61
N VAL A 251 -16.49 -17.26 9.86
CA VAL A 251 -15.46 -17.52 8.83
C VAL A 251 -14.08 -17.05 9.25
N LYS A 252 -13.05 -17.51 8.53
CA LYS A 252 -11.67 -17.06 8.75
C LYS A 252 -11.56 -15.56 8.45
N HIS A 253 -10.87 -14.82 9.33
CA HIS A 253 -10.73 -13.38 9.14
C HIS A 253 -9.97 -13.02 7.86
N PHE A 254 -10.56 -12.14 7.07
CA PHE A 254 -9.94 -11.49 5.91
C PHE A 254 -10.26 -9.99 5.88
N GLY A 255 -9.37 -9.18 5.29
CA GLY A 255 -9.56 -7.72 5.19
C GLY A 255 -10.14 -7.29 3.85
N PHE A 256 -10.50 -6.00 3.71
CA PHE A 256 -11.04 -5.43 2.46
C PHE A 256 -10.17 -5.70 1.22
N HIS A 257 -8.84 -5.68 1.37
CA HIS A 257 -7.93 -5.93 0.25
C HIS A 257 -7.96 -7.39 -0.22
N ALA A 258 -8.37 -8.31 0.66
CA ALA A 258 -8.54 -9.70 0.31
C ALA A 258 -9.78 -9.92 -0.59
N ILE A 259 -10.83 -9.08 -0.47
CA ILE A 259 -11.99 -9.12 -1.37
C ILE A 259 -11.58 -8.78 -2.81
N ARG A 260 -10.70 -7.78 -2.99
CA ARG A 260 -10.11 -7.47 -4.29
C ARG A 260 -9.32 -8.65 -4.88
N HIS A 261 -8.63 -9.39 -4.03
CA HIS A 261 -7.91 -10.59 -4.43
C HIS A 261 -8.88 -11.73 -4.79
N LEU A 262 -9.97 -11.88 -4.04
CA LEU A 262 -11.06 -12.78 -4.37
C LEU A 262 -11.64 -12.48 -5.77
N THR A 263 -11.95 -11.22 -6.11
CA THR A 263 -12.44 -10.87 -7.46
C THR A 263 -11.50 -11.36 -8.57
N ALA A 264 -10.19 -11.17 -8.39
CA ALA A 264 -9.20 -11.63 -9.36
C ALA A 264 -9.10 -13.16 -9.42
N SER A 265 -9.26 -13.85 -8.29
CA SER A 265 -9.30 -15.31 -8.23
C SER A 265 -10.53 -15.87 -8.93
N ILE A 266 -11.71 -15.24 -8.76
CA ILE A 266 -12.95 -15.62 -9.45
C ILE A 266 -12.74 -15.50 -10.95
N LEU A 267 -12.35 -14.31 -11.44
CA LEU A 267 -12.16 -14.06 -12.86
C LEU A 267 -11.13 -15.01 -13.51
N TYR A 268 -10.06 -15.33 -12.78
CA TYR A 268 -9.06 -16.29 -13.25
C TYR A 268 -9.60 -17.71 -13.33
N ARG A 269 -10.42 -18.14 -12.36
CA ARG A 269 -11.06 -19.47 -12.36
C ARG A 269 -12.08 -19.61 -13.50
N GLU A 270 -12.80 -18.55 -13.81
CA GLU A 270 -13.71 -18.46 -14.96
C GLU A 270 -12.98 -18.39 -16.31
N GLY A 271 -11.65 -18.46 -16.33
CA GLY A 271 -10.85 -18.51 -17.56
C GLY A 271 -10.69 -17.17 -18.27
N HIS A 272 -10.96 -16.04 -17.62
CA HIS A 272 -10.78 -14.73 -18.24
C HIS A 272 -9.30 -14.40 -18.50
N PRO A 273 -8.99 -13.66 -19.58
CA PRO A 273 -7.61 -13.33 -19.92
C PRO A 273 -6.98 -12.40 -18.88
N VAL A 274 -5.66 -12.55 -18.68
CA VAL A 274 -4.86 -11.75 -17.74
C VAL A 274 -5.00 -10.25 -17.97
N SER A 275 -5.16 -9.82 -19.23
CA SER A 275 -5.39 -8.43 -19.60
C SER A 275 -6.68 -7.86 -19.00
N LEU A 276 -7.77 -8.62 -19.02
CA LEU A 276 -9.05 -8.24 -18.41
C LEU A 276 -8.90 -8.14 -16.89
N ILE A 277 -8.30 -9.16 -16.26
CA ILE A 277 -8.06 -9.16 -14.81
C ILE A 277 -7.19 -7.97 -14.40
N GLN A 278 -6.15 -7.66 -15.18
CA GLN A 278 -5.29 -6.50 -14.97
C GLN A 278 -6.08 -5.18 -15.06
N ALA A 279 -6.98 -5.05 -16.04
CA ALA A 279 -7.82 -3.88 -16.23
C ALA A 279 -8.79 -3.69 -15.06
N VAL A 280 -9.50 -4.74 -14.64
CA VAL A 280 -10.39 -4.74 -13.46
C VAL A 280 -9.61 -4.35 -12.20
N LEU A 281 -8.41 -4.91 -12.01
CA LEU A 281 -7.55 -4.55 -10.88
C LEU A 281 -6.94 -3.15 -11.02
N ARG A 282 -6.86 -2.54 -12.20
CA ARG A 282 -6.16 -1.26 -12.39
C ARG A 282 -4.71 -1.35 -11.91
N HIS A 283 -4.00 -2.38 -12.35
CA HIS A 283 -2.56 -2.53 -12.12
C HIS A 283 -1.79 -1.84 -13.25
N LYS A 284 -1.00 -0.80 -12.92
CA LYS A 284 -0.11 -0.14 -13.90
C LYS A 284 1.01 -1.06 -14.39
N ASN A 285 1.54 -1.91 -13.51
CA ASN A 285 2.62 -2.84 -13.86
C ASN A 285 2.05 -4.25 -14.07
N PRO A 286 2.09 -4.80 -15.30
CA PRO A 286 1.62 -6.15 -15.61
C PRO A 286 2.24 -7.22 -14.71
N ASN A 287 3.51 -7.07 -14.32
CA ASN A 287 4.21 -8.01 -13.44
C ASN A 287 3.52 -8.17 -12.08
N THR A 288 2.76 -7.17 -11.63
CA THR A 288 1.98 -7.27 -10.39
C THR A 288 0.86 -8.30 -10.52
N THR A 289 0.16 -8.29 -11.67
CA THR A 289 -0.90 -9.25 -11.98
C THR A 289 -0.29 -10.63 -12.21
N SER A 290 0.75 -10.74 -13.03
CA SER A 290 1.37 -12.04 -13.36
C SER A 290 1.92 -12.77 -12.12
N ARG A 291 2.60 -12.06 -11.21
CA ARG A 291 3.10 -12.66 -9.96
C ARG A 291 1.97 -13.16 -9.07
N TYR A 292 0.86 -12.43 -9.04
CA TYR A 292 -0.29 -12.76 -8.23
C TYR A 292 -1.07 -13.94 -8.81
N LEU A 293 -1.34 -13.94 -10.11
CA LEU A 293 -2.01 -15.06 -10.78
C LEU A 293 -1.19 -16.34 -10.71
N ARG A 294 0.15 -16.27 -10.76
CA ARG A 294 1.01 -17.44 -10.51
C ARG A 294 0.75 -18.07 -9.13
N SER A 295 0.54 -17.25 -8.09
CA SER A 295 0.22 -17.78 -6.76
C SER A 295 -1.19 -18.38 -6.67
N ILE A 296 -2.18 -17.84 -7.40
CA ILE A 296 -3.52 -18.43 -7.47
C ILE A 296 -3.49 -19.73 -8.29
N GLY A 297 -2.77 -19.74 -9.40
CA GLY A 297 -2.65 -20.89 -10.28
C GLY A 297 -2.05 -22.11 -9.58
N LEU A 298 -1.17 -21.93 -8.58
CA LEU A 298 -0.67 -23.05 -7.77
C LEU A 298 -1.78 -23.77 -6.99
N GLU A 299 -2.79 -23.04 -6.53
CA GLU A 299 -3.95 -23.62 -5.85
C GLU A 299 -4.82 -24.45 -6.82
N GLN A 300 -4.98 -23.96 -8.06
CA GLN A 300 -5.63 -24.73 -9.13
C GLN A 300 -4.81 -25.95 -9.55
N VAL A 301 -3.48 -25.82 -9.63
CA VAL A 301 -2.58 -26.95 -9.88
C VAL A 301 -2.76 -28.00 -8.78
N ARG A 302 -2.84 -27.60 -7.51
CA ARG A 302 -3.12 -28.52 -6.41
C ARG A 302 -4.46 -29.23 -6.60
N SER A 303 -5.54 -28.49 -6.84
CA SER A 303 -6.87 -29.08 -7.07
C SER A 303 -6.89 -30.04 -8.27
N GLY A 304 -6.27 -29.65 -9.39
CA GLY A 304 -6.17 -30.48 -10.59
C GLY A 304 -5.30 -31.73 -10.39
N LEU A 305 -4.22 -31.62 -9.59
CA LEU A 305 -3.41 -32.77 -9.19
C LEU A 305 -4.19 -33.71 -8.27
N GLU A 306 -4.91 -33.17 -7.27
CA GLU A 306 -5.73 -33.96 -6.34
C GLU A 306 -6.83 -34.72 -7.10
N GLU A 307 -7.51 -34.08 -8.04
CA GLU A 307 -8.53 -34.70 -8.87
C GLU A 307 -7.94 -35.72 -9.87
N GLY A 308 -6.87 -35.36 -10.58
CA GLY A 308 -6.25 -36.21 -11.59
C GLY A 308 -5.49 -37.43 -11.03
N LEU A 309 -5.02 -37.35 -9.79
CA LEU A 309 -4.33 -38.42 -9.08
C LEU A 309 -5.23 -39.16 -8.08
N LYS A 310 -6.49 -38.74 -7.91
CA LYS A 310 -7.46 -39.39 -7.02
C LYS A 310 -7.59 -40.88 -7.36
N GLY A 311 -7.43 -41.74 -6.36
CA GLY A 311 -7.59 -43.19 -6.50
C GLY A 311 -6.47 -43.92 -7.26
N ARG A 312 -5.36 -43.24 -7.61
CA ARG A 312 -4.18 -43.87 -8.22
C ARG A 312 -3.23 -44.51 -7.21
N TYR A 313 -3.37 -44.19 -5.93
CA TYR A 313 -2.81 -45.00 -4.84
C TYR A 313 -3.73 -46.20 -4.61
N LYS A 314 -3.47 -47.31 -5.32
CA LYS A 314 -3.90 -48.64 -4.89
C LYS A 314 -2.81 -49.20 -3.99
N ASN A 315 -3.21 -49.68 -2.81
CA ASN A 315 -2.35 -50.27 -1.80
C ASN A 315 -1.37 -51.29 -2.41
N ILE A 316 -0.08 -51.10 -2.13
CA ILE A 316 0.93 -52.17 -2.19
C ILE A 316 0.78 -53.02 -0.93
#